data_AF-A0A4R0DC91-F1
#
_entry.id   AF-A0A4R0DC91-F1
#
_cell.length_a   1.000
_cell.length_b   1.000
_cell.length_c   1.000
_cell.angle_alpha   90.00
_cell.angle_beta   90.00
_cell.angle_gamma   90.00
#
_symmetry.space_group_name_H-M   'P 1'
#
loop_
_entity.id
_entity.type
_entity.pdbx_description
1 polymer ?
#
loop_
_entity_poly.entity_id
_entity_poly.type
_entity_poly.pdbx_seq_one_letter_code
_entity_poly.pdbx_strand_id
1 'polypeptide(L)'
;MTAQVYFVSGIDTGIGKTYATGYLAKTMNEQGIQTITQKLIQTGNQDVSEDIEQHRKIMGSEWLPEDDDKLTMPEIFSYPASPHLATQIDGREIDFAKIEAATAQLAAKYDAVLLEGAGGLMVPLTTDLLTIDYIEQKQYPVILVSSGRLGSINHTLLSLEALKTRGLNLHALAYNLNDESQDPLISQDTAKYLKNYLSKSFPKAQWIEIPVLPNI
;
A
#
# COMPACT_ATOMS: atom_id res chain seq x y z
N MET A 1 3.94 -23.64 -0.67
CA MET A 1 3.69 -22.67 -1.75
C MET A 1 4.57 -21.47 -1.48
N THR A 2 5.15 -20.82 -2.50
CA THR A 2 5.89 -19.57 -2.30
C THR A 2 4.89 -18.47 -1.94
N ALA A 3 5.13 -17.73 -0.86
CA ALA A 3 4.24 -16.67 -0.44
C ALA A 3 4.08 -15.61 -1.53
N GLN A 4 2.90 -15.01 -1.61
CA GLN A 4 2.64 -13.92 -2.54
C GLN A 4 2.88 -12.58 -1.86
N VAL A 5 3.84 -11.81 -2.37
CA VAL A 5 4.03 -10.41 -1.97
C VAL A 5 3.17 -9.53 -2.87
N TYR A 6 2.33 -8.69 -2.27
CA TYR A 6 1.55 -7.65 -2.95
C TYR A 6 2.06 -6.28 -2.54
N PHE A 7 2.31 -5.41 -3.51
CA PHE A 7 2.68 -4.03 -3.21
C PHE A 7 1.43 -3.16 -3.11
N VAL A 8 1.18 -2.55 -1.96
CA VAL A 8 0.05 -1.64 -1.75
C VAL A 8 0.53 -0.20 -1.99
N SER A 9 0.00 0.44 -3.03
CA SER A 9 0.26 1.85 -3.35
C SER A 9 -1.05 2.64 -3.38
N GLY A 10 -0.96 3.96 -3.44
CA GLY A 10 -2.11 4.86 -3.43
C GLY A 10 -2.06 5.82 -4.61
N ILE A 11 -3.22 6.35 -5.00
CA ILE A 11 -3.28 7.42 -5.99
C ILE A 11 -2.82 8.77 -5.43
N ASP A 12 -2.72 8.88 -4.10
CA ASP A 12 -2.25 10.08 -3.37
C ASP A 12 -1.75 9.71 -1.96
N THR A 13 -1.12 10.67 -1.29
CA THR A 13 -0.87 10.64 0.15
C THR A 13 -2.19 10.86 0.89
N GLY A 14 -2.43 10.11 1.97
CA GLY A 14 -3.68 10.22 2.73
C GLY A 14 -4.93 9.62 2.05
N ILE A 15 -4.78 8.80 1.00
CA ILE A 15 -5.89 8.04 0.38
C ILE A 15 -6.44 6.89 1.25
N GLY A 16 -5.84 6.65 2.42
CA GLY A 16 -6.21 5.55 3.31
C GLY A 16 -5.52 4.23 2.98
N LYS A 17 -4.26 4.25 2.54
CA LYS A 17 -3.44 3.04 2.34
C LYS A 17 -3.36 2.19 3.61
N THR A 18 -2.89 2.77 4.71
CA THR A 18 -2.78 2.10 6.02
C THR A 18 -4.07 1.38 6.40
N TYR A 19 -5.18 2.07 6.21
CA TYR A 19 -6.50 1.54 6.49
C TYR A 19 -6.89 0.37 5.56
N ALA A 20 -6.68 0.53 4.26
CA ALA A 20 -6.91 -0.52 3.28
C ALA A 20 -6.01 -1.73 3.51
N THR A 21 -4.73 -1.53 3.79
CA THR A 21 -3.74 -2.59 4.05
C THR A 21 -4.14 -3.44 5.26
N GLY A 22 -4.47 -2.79 6.38
CA GLY A 22 -4.94 -3.49 7.58
C GLY A 22 -6.24 -4.27 7.33
N TYR A 23 -7.20 -3.66 6.62
CA TYR A 23 -8.48 -4.31 6.30
C TYR A 23 -8.30 -5.52 5.38
N LEU A 24 -7.50 -5.36 4.31
CA LEU A 24 -7.18 -6.45 3.39
C LEU A 24 -6.51 -7.62 4.12
N ALA A 25 -5.52 -7.34 4.98
CA ALA A 25 -4.86 -8.38 5.77
C ALA A 25 -5.85 -9.10 6.70
N LYS A 26 -6.74 -8.36 7.37
CA LYS A 26 -7.81 -8.94 8.19
C LYS A 26 -8.68 -9.88 7.37
N THR A 27 -9.20 -9.42 6.24
CA THR A 27 -10.11 -10.20 5.39
C THR A 27 -9.42 -11.43 4.81
N MET A 28 -8.14 -11.33 4.41
CA MET A 28 -7.38 -12.48 3.94
C MET A 28 -7.15 -13.51 5.06
N ASN A 29 -6.87 -13.07 6.29
CA ASN A 29 -6.76 -13.94 7.46
C ASN A 29 -8.09 -14.65 7.79
N GLU A 30 -9.22 -13.93 7.72
CA GLU A 30 -10.57 -14.50 7.90
C GLU A 30 -10.91 -15.55 6.83
N GLN A 31 -10.27 -15.47 5.65
CA GLN A 31 -10.37 -16.45 4.57
C GLN A 31 -9.35 -17.61 4.71
N GLY A 32 -8.56 -17.63 5.78
CA GLY A 32 -7.56 -18.68 6.05
C GLY A 32 -6.23 -18.49 5.33
N ILE A 33 -5.97 -17.33 4.73
CA ILE A 33 -4.68 -16.98 4.12
C ILE A 33 -3.84 -16.29 5.19
N GLN A 34 -2.78 -16.94 5.69
CA GLN A 34 -1.93 -16.33 6.71
C GLN A 34 -1.21 -15.12 6.13
N THR A 35 -1.64 -13.93 6.53
CA THR A 35 -1.23 -12.66 5.93
C THR A 35 -0.59 -11.75 6.96
N ILE A 36 0.58 -11.22 6.61
CA ILE A 36 1.26 -10.18 7.39
C ILE A 36 1.39 -8.89 6.58
N THR A 37 1.41 -7.76 7.27
CA THR A 37 1.65 -6.45 6.70
C THR A 37 3.09 -6.00 6.97
N GLN A 38 3.68 -5.33 5.99
CA GLN A 38 5.01 -4.72 6.06
C GLN A 38 4.92 -3.30 5.50
N LYS A 39 5.53 -2.33 6.18
CA LYS A 39 5.71 -0.97 5.69
C LYS A 39 7.09 -0.87 5.03
N LEU A 40 7.12 -0.56 3.74
CA LEU A 40 8.36 -0.43 2.98
C LEU A 40 9.32 0.56 3.67
N ILE A 41 8.82 1.79 3.86
CA ILE A 41 9.50 2.90 4.53
C ILE A 41 8.45 3.68 5.31
N GLN A 42 8.72 3.92 6.59
CA GLN A 42 7.99 4.86 7.44
C GLN A 42 8.75 6.19 7.50
N THR A 43 8.02 7.30 7.42
CA THR A 43 8.56 8.63 7.72
C THR A 43 7.74 9.29 8.82
N GLY A 44 8.34 10.18 9.62
CA GLY A 44 7.67 10.85 10.73
C GLY A 44 7.67 10.10 12.06
N ASN A 45 8.44 9.02 12.21
CA ASN A 45 8.55 8.25 13.46
C ASN A 45 10.01 8.01 13.84
N GLN A 46 10.28 7.66 15.10
CA GLN A 46 11.65 7.39 15.56
C GLN A 46 12.00 5.90 15.69
N ASP A 47 11.07 5.08 16.18
CA ASP A 47 11.33 3.65 16.46
C ASP A 47 10.22 2.72 16.00
N VAL A 48 8.96 3.16 16.08
CA VAL A 48 7.79 2.35 15.71
C VAL A 48 7.00 3.06 14.63
N SER A 49 6.58 2.30 13.62
CA SER A 49 5.70 2.75 12.55
C SER A 49 4.26 2.80 13.04
N GLU A 50 3.69 4.01 13.05
CA GLU A 50 2.26 4.22 13.36
C GLU A 50 1.36 3.47 12.37
N ASP A 51 1.81 3.29 11.12
CA ASP A 51 1.09 2.52 10.12
C ASP A 51 1.02 1.02 10.50
N ILE A 52 2.12 0.44 10.99
CA ILE A 52 2.11 -0.95 11.49
C ILE A 52 1.23 -1.09 12.73
N GLU A 53 1.29 -0.15 13.69
CA GLU A 53 0.39 -0.16 14.85
C GLU A 53 -1.08 -0.14 14.40
N GLN A 54 -1.41 0.72 13.44
CA GLN A 54 -2.75 0.82 12.89
C GLN A 54 -3.16 -0.46 12.13
N HIS A 55 -2.23 -1.11 11.41
CA HIS A 55 -2.49 -2.41 10.80
C HIS A 55 -2.90 -3.45 11.85
N ARG A 56 -2.14 -3.58 12.95
CA ARG A 56 -2.44 -4.54 14.03
C ARG A 56 -3.81 -4.25 14.66
N LYS A 57 -4.11 -2.97 14.94
CA LYS A 57 -5.41 -2.53 15.44
C LYS A 57 -6.55 -2.96 14.51
N ILE A 58 -6.42 -2.71 13.20
CA ILE A 58 -7.44 -3.08 12.21
C ILE A 58 -7.60 -4.59 12.09
N MET A 59 -6.47 -5.31 12.04
CA MET A 59 -6.45 -6.77 11.98
C MET A 59 -7.06 -7.41 13.23
N GLY A 60 -7.15 -6.67 14.34
CA GLY A 60 -7.56 -7.22 15.64
C GLY A 60 -6.49 -8.17 16.21
N SER A 61 -5.23 -7.97 15.82
CA SER A 61 -4.09 -8.76 16.27
C SER A 61 -3.28 -7.99 17.31
N GLU A 62 -2.64 -8.72 18.23
CA GLU A 62 -1.61 -8.14 19.09
C GLU A 62 -0.34 -7.79 18.30
N TRP A 63 0.60 -7.13 18.96
CA TRP A 63 1.96 -6.92 18.46
C TRP A 63 2.64 -8.27 18.23
N LEU A 64 3.30 -8.43 17.07
CA LEU A 64 3.89 -9.71 16.66
C LEU A 64 5.40 -9.74 16.91
N PRO A 65 6.02 -10.92 17.09
CA PRO A 65 7.48 -11.04 17.17
C PRO A 65 8.20 -10.41 15.96
N GLU A 66 7.62 -10.51 14.76
CA GLU A 66 8.12 -9.88 13.54
C GLU A 66 8.17 -8.34 13.63
N ASP A 67 7.29 -7.74 14.44
CA ASP A 67 7.28 -6.29 14.68
C ASP A 67 8.40 -5.89 15.64
N ASP A 68 8.66 -6.68 16.69
CA ASP A 68 9.80 -6.50 17.61
C ASP A 68 11.16 -6.65 16.88
N ASP A 69 11.26 -7.63 15.98
CA ASP A 69 12.42 -7.86 15.13
C ASP A 69 12.59 -6.79 14.02
N LYS A 70 11.67 -5.80 13.97
CA LYS A 70 11.60 -4.73 12.96
C LYS A 70 11.48 -5.24 11.52
N LEU A 71 11.00 -6.47 11.30
CA LEU A 71 10.81 -7.03 9.95
C LEU A 71 9.66 -6.33 9.21
N THR A 72 8.64 -5.91 9.94
CA THR A 72 7.44 -5.26 9.37
C THR A 72 7.64 -3.76 9.15
N MET A 73 8.71 -3.18 9.69
CA MET A 73 9.06 -1.76 9.56
C MET A 73 10.59 -1.57 9.51
N PRO A 74 11.26 -2.16 8.50
CA PRO A 74 12.73 -2.22 8.44
C PRO A 74 13.38 -0.85 8.33
N GLU A 75 12.70 0.12 7.71
CA GLU A 75 13.22 1.47 7.48
C GLU A 75 12.27 2.53 8.03
N ILE A 76 12.75 3.29 9.03
CA ILE A 76 12.01 4.36 9.70
C ILE A 76 12.86 5.64 9.69
N PHE A 77 12.27 6.74 9.23
CA PHE A 77 12.91 8.06 9.20
C PHE A 77 12.14 9.08 10.04
N SER A 78 12.86 10.00 10.67
CA SER A 78 12.31 10.87 11.72
C SER A 78 11.38 11.96 11.19
N TYR A 79 11.63 12.45 9.98
CA TYR A 79 10.94 13.62 9.45
C TYR A 79 9.75 13.23 8.56
N PRO A 80 8.54 13.81 8.77
CA PRO A 80 7.33 13.46 8.02
C PRO A 80 7.33 14.10 6.62
N ALA A 81 8.17 13.58 5.73
CA ALA A 81 8.26 14.00 4.34
C ALA A 81 8.36 12.79 3.38
N SER A 82 8.50 13.07 2.08
CA SER A 82 8.85 12.03 1.11
C SER A 82 10.14 11.31 1.52
N PRO A 83 10.28 9.99 1.26
CA PRO A 83 11.45 9.22 1.67
C PRO A 83 12.79 9.88 1.28
N HIS A 84 12.92 10.37 0.04
CA HIS A 84 14.16 11.01 -0.43
C HIS A 84 14.60 12.24 0.40
N LEU A 85 13.65 12.98 0.98
CA LEU A 85 13.95 14.15 1.81
C LEU A 85 14.20 13.72 3.25
N ALA A 86 13.44 12.74 3.73
CA ALA A 86 13.61 12.19 5.08
C ALA A 86 15.01 11.56 5.27
N THR A 87 15.52 10.86 4.25
CA THR A 87 16.90 10.32 4.23
C THR A 87 17.97 11.42 4.33
N GLN A 88 17.76 12.54 3.62
CA GLN A 88 18.69 13.67 3.67
C GLN A 88 18.71 14.34 5.04
N ILE A 89 17.55 14.49 5.67
CA ILE A 89 17.41 15.10 7.01
C ILE A 89 18.03 14.20 8.07
N ASP A 90 17.80 12.90 8.01
CA ASP A 90 18.35 11.92 8.96
C ASP A 90 19.84 11.61 8.69
N GLY A 91 20.40 12.09 7.57
CA GLY A 91 21.79 11.89 7.20
C GLY A 91 22.17 10.44 6.89
N ARG A 92 21.21 9.62 6.45
CA ARG A 92 21.41 8.21 6.11
C ARG A 92 20.56 7.79 4.92
N GLU A 93 21.05 6.84 4.15
CA GLU A 93 20.34 6.27 2.99
C GLU A 93 19.35 5.17 3.40
N ILE A 94 18.46 4.80 2.47
CA ILE A 94 17.57 3.64 2.61
C ILE A 94 18.40 2.36 2.38
N ASP A 95 18.36 1.42 3.33
CA ASP A 95 18.92 0.09 3.14
C ASP A 95 17.90 -0.83 2.47
N PHE A 96 17.91 -0.85 1.13
CA PHE A 96 17.03 -1.73 0.35
C PHE A 96 17.31 -3.22 0.60
N ALA A 97 18.56 -3.61 0.89
CA ALA A 97 18.89 -4.99 1.17
C ALA A 97 18.25 -5.46 2.49
N LYS A 98 18.20 -4.58 3.50
CA LYS A 98 17.47 -4.83 4.75
C LYS A 98 15.97 -5.00 4.52
N ILE A 99 15.35 -4.13 3.71
CA ILE A 99 13.93 -4.26 3.33
C ILE A 99 13.68 -5.63 2.68
N GLU A 100 14.49 -5.99 1.70
CA GLU A 100 14.33 -7.24 0.94
C GLU A 100 14.56 -8.48 1.80
N ALA A 101 15.56 -8.45 2.68
CA ALA A 101 15.82 -9.52 3.64
C ALA A 101 14.65 -9.69 4.62
N ALA A 102 14.04 -8.59 5.06
CA ALA A 102 12.86 -8.63 5.91
C ALA A 102 11.65 -9.20 5.14
N THR A 103 11.38 -8.71 3.92
CA THR A 103 10.30 -9.24 3.08
C THR A 103 10.46 -10.74 2.83
N ALA A 104 11.68 -11.21 2.53
CA ALA A 104 11.96 -12.63 2.30
C ALA A 104 11.72 -13.49 3.54
N GLN A 105 12.08 -13.00 4.74
CA GLN A 105 11.80 -13.71 5.99
C GLN A 105 10.30 -13.79 6.29
N LEU A 106 9.57 -12.70 6.05
CA LEU A 106 8.11 -12.69 6.17
C LEU A 106 7.47 -13.66 5.16
N ALA A 107 7.90 -13.62 3.91
CA ALA A 107 7.45 -14.52 2.84
C ALA A 107 7.82 -16.00 3.06
N ALA A 108 8.74 -16.31 3.98
CA ALA A 108 9.03 -17.68 4.39
C ALA A 108 8.07 -18.21 5.47
N LYS A 109 7.38 -17.32 6.20
CA LYS A 109 6.52 -17.66 7.34
C LYS A 109 5.02 -17.52 7.05
N TYR A 110 4.64 -16.62 6.13
CA TYR A 110 3.25 -16.27 5.82
C TYR A 110 2.89 -16.68 4.39
N ASP A 111 1.60 -16.88 4.12
CA ASP A 111 1.10 -17.17 2.76
C ASP A 111 1.07 -15.90 1.88
N ALA A 112 0.89 -14.74 2.50
CA ALA A 112 0.90 -13.45 1.82
C ALA A 112 1.57 -12.34 2.65
N VAL A 113 2.26 -11.43 1.95
CA VAL A 113 2.83 -10.20 2.52
C VAL A 113 2.21 -9.00 1.81
N LEU A 114 1.51 -8.14 2.55
CA LEU A 114 1.06 -6.84 2.05
C LEU A 114 2.14 -5.79 2.34
N LEU A 115 2.96 -5.49 1.34
CA LEU A 115 4.03 -4.51 1.40
C LEU A 115 3.49 -3.12 1.04
N GLU A 116 3.22 -2.31 2.06
CA GLU A 116 2.71 -0.96 1.89
C GLU A 116 3.83 0.05 1.58
N GLY A 117 3.67 0.80 0.49
CA GLY A 117 4.55 1.91 0.12
C GLY A 117 4.26 3.23 0.84
N ALA A 118 5.11 4.23 0.59
CA ALA A 118 4.93 5.60 1.08
C ALA A 118 4.32 6.48 -0.05
N GLY A 119 3.14 7.06 0.19
CA GLY A 119 2.46 7.92 -0.80
C GLY A 119 1.97 7.16 -2.04
N GLY A 120 2.29 7.66 -3.24
CA GLY A 120 1.87 7.07 -4.53
C GLY A 120 3.01 6.52 -5.38
N LEU A 121 2.67 6.05 -6.58
CA LEU A 121 3.59 5.33 -7.47
C LEU A 121 4.84 6.14 -7.88
N MET A 122 4.70 7.45 -8.04
CA MET A 122 5.78 8.33 -8.50
C MET A 122 6.50 9.03 -7.33
N VAL A 123 6.30 8.58 -6.09
CA VAL A 123 7.03 9.12 -4.95
C VAL A 123 8.51 8.71 -5.03
N PRO A 124 9.45 9.65 -4.87
CA PRO A 124 10.87 9.33 -4.88
C PRO A 124 11.26 8.61 -3.58
N LEU A 125 11.83 7.41 -3.74
CA LEU A 125 12.51 6.70 -2.67
C LEU A 125 13.91 7.29 -2.50
N THR A 126 14.61 7.51 -3.61
CA THR A 126 15.86 8.26 -3.69
C THR A 126 15.76 9.33 -4.78
N THR A 127 16.86 10.05 -5.05
CA THR A 127 16.94 10.98 -6.19
C THR A 127 16.80 10.32 -7.56
N ASP A 128 17.08 9.02 -7.65
CA ASP A 128 17.20 8.28 -8.91
C ASP A 128 16.28 7.05 -8.97
N LEU A 129 15.44 6.85 -7.94
CA LEU A 129 14.54 5.69 -7.83
C LEU A 129 13.16 6.12 -7.33
N LEU A 130 12.13 5.89 -8.15
CA LEU A 130 10.74 6.05 -7.75
C LEU A 130 10.17 4.74 -7.18
N THR A 131 9.08 4.85 -6.41
CA THR A 131 8.36 3.68 -5.90
C THR A 131 7.96 2.71 -7.02
N ILE A 132 7.51 3.22 -8.17
CA ILE A 132 7.12 2.38 -9.31
C ILE A 132 8.29 1.64 -9.95
N ASP A 133 9.50 2.21 -9.89
CA ASP A 133 10.70 1.56 -10.42
C ASP A 133 11.12 0.40 -9.49
N TYR A 134 10.98 0.58 -8.17
CA TYR A 134 11.15 -0.51 -7.20
C TYR A 134 10.15 -1.65 -7.44
N ILE A 135 8.87 -1.32 -7.65
CA ILE A 135 7.83 -2.32 -7.97
C ILE A 135 8.21 -3.08 -9.25
N GLU A 136 8.67 -2.36 -10.29
CA GLU A 136 9.10 -2.95 -11.55
C GLU A 136 10.30 -3.88 -11.39
N GLN A 137 11.32 -3.49 -10.63
CA GLN A 137 12.47 -4.37 -10.37
C GLN A 137 12.07 -5.68 -9.66
N LYS A 138 11.08 -5.62 -8.78
CA LYS A 138 10.62 -6.79 -8.01
C LYS A 138 9.47 -7.56 -8.65
N GLN A 139 8.84 -7.00 -9.68
CA GLN A 139 7.68 -7.57 -10.36
C GLN A 139 6.52 -7.91 -9.41
N TYR A 140 6.35 -7.12 -8.34
CA TYR A 140 5.28 -7.35 -7.39
C TYR A 140 3.91 -6.97 -7.99
N PRO A 141 2.87 -7.82 -7.85
CA PRO A 141 1.51 -7.42 -8.16
C PRO A 141 1.09 -6.23 -7.30
N VAL A 142 0.46 -5.24 -7.92
CA VAL A 142 0.05 -3.99 -7.27
C VAL A 142 -1.40 -4.04 -6.85
N ILE A 143 -1.65 -3.65 -5.59
CA ILE A 143 -2.96 -3.23 -5.11
C ILE A 143 -2.94 -1.70 -5.05
N LEU A 144 -3.76 -1.06 -5.88
CA LEU A 144 -3.83 0.41 -5.96
C LEU A 144 -5.04 0.92 -5.16
N VAL A 145 -4.77 1.73 -4.15
CA VAL A 145 -5.79 2.34 -3.29
C VAL A 145 -6.28 3.65 -3.91
N SER A 146 -7.60 3.74 -4.13
CA SER A 146 -8.33 4.89 -4.65
C SER A 146 -9.55 5.19 -3.77
N SER A 147 -10.25 6.30 -4.02
CA SER A 147 -11.51 6.64 -3.34
C SER A 147 -12.46 7.45 -4.25
N GLY A 148 -13.62 7.83 -3.72
CA GLY A 148 -14.65 8.60 -4.42
C GLY A 148 -14.60 10.12 -4.24
N ARG A 149 -13.48 10.69 -3.76
CA ARG A 149 -13.32 12.14 -3.68
C ARG A 149 -13.11 12.79 -5.06
N LEU A 150 -13.41 14.09 -5.14
CA LEU A 150 -13.14 14.87 -6.34
C LEU A 150 -11.65 14.82 -6.69
N GLY A 151 -11.34 14.57 -7.96
CA GLY A 151 -9.96 14.38 -8.46
C GLY A 151 -9.48 12.93 -8.52
N SER A 152 -10.13 12.01 -7.79
CA SER A 152 -9.71 10.59 -7.77
C SER A 152 -9.76 9.92 -9.13
N ILE A 153 -10.70 10.29 -10.01
CA ILE A 153 -10.74 9.77 -11.39
C ILE A 153 -9.41 10.05 -12.08
N ASN A 154 -8.95 11.31 -12.09
CA ASN A 154 -7.72 11.70 -12.75
C ASN A 154 -6.50 10.97 -12.15
N HIS A 155 -6.33 11.01 -10.83
CA HIS A 155 -5.17 10.40 -10.18
C HIS A 155 -5.14 8.87 -10.36
N THR A 156 -6.31 8.23 -10.35
CA THR A 156 -6.44 6.79 -10.64
C THR A 156 -6.05 6.49 -12.06
N LEU A 157 -6.60 7.22 -13.05
CA LEU A 157 -6.27 6.96 -14.46
C LEU A 157 -4.78 7.19 -14.75
N LEU A 158 -4.17 8.26 -14.24
CA LEU A 158 -2.73 8.51 -14.39
C LEU A 158 -1.90 7.39 -13.75
N SER A 159 -2.30 6.92 -12.56
CA SER A 159 -1.64 5.80 -11.89
C SER A 159 -1.76 4.50 -12.70
N LEU A 160 -2.94 4.21 -13.23
CA LEU A 160 -3.20 3.05 -14.07
C LEU A 160 -2.41 3.11 -15.39
N GLU A 161 -2.31 4.27 -16.03
CA GLU A 161 -1.49 4.42 -17.23
C GLU A 161 0.00 4.18 -16.94
N ALA A 162 0.51 4.67 -15.81
CA ALA A 162 1.89 4.43 -15.39
C ALA A 162 2.18 2.94 -15.15
N LEU A 163 1.27 2.22 -14.50
CA LEU A 163 1.36 0.77 -14.30
C LEU A 163 1.32 0.01 -15.63
N LYS A 164 0.38 0.35 -16.51
CA LYS A 164 0.21 -0.29 -17.83
C LYS A 164 1.43 -0.09 -18.71
N THR A 165 1.99 1.11 -18.73
CA THR A 165 3.16 1.46 -19.55
C THR A 165 4.39 0.65 -19.17
N ARG A 166 4.53 0.32 -17.87
CA ARG A 166 5.61 -0.54 -17.33
C ARG A 166 5.27 -2.03 -17.32
N GLY A 167 4.12 -2.43 -17.86
CA GLY A 167 3.70 -3.83 -17.88
C GLY A 167 3.46 -4.43 -16.48
N LEU A 168 3.23 -3.61 -15.46
CA LEU A 168 3.03 -4.07 -14.10
C LEU A 168 1.66 -4.71 -13.91
N ASN A 169 1.63 -5.81 -13.16
CA ASN A 169 0.39 -6.52 -12.85
C ASN A 169 -0.42 -5.75 -11.82
N LEU A 170 -1.55 -5.16 -12.23
CA LEU A 170 -2.56 -4.66 -11.29
C LEU A 170 -3.39 -5.86 -10.79
N HIS A 171 -3.17 -6.24 -9.54
CA HIS A 171 -3.94 -7.29 -8.88
C HIS A 171 -5.34 -6.79 -8.49
N ALA A 172 -5.42 -5.60 -7.90
CA ALA A 172 -6.69 -5.03 -7.47
C ALA A 172 -6.67 -3.50 -7.46
N LEU A 173 -7.85 -2.91 -7.68
CA LEU A 173 -8.16 -1.56 -7.21
C LEU A 173 -8.92 -1.68 -5.88
N ALA A 174 -8.29 -1.22 -4.79
CA ALA A 174 -8.90 -1.12 -3.48
C ALA A 174 -9.58 0.25 -3.36
N TYR A 175 -10.92 0.27 -3.35
CA TYR A 175 -11.72 1.47 -3.35
C TYR A 175 -12.20 1.81 -1.94
N ASN A 176 -11.60 2.85 -1.36
CA ASN A 176 -11.82 3.29 0.01
C ASN A 176 -13.10 4.12 0.15
N LEU A 177 -14.10 3.56 0.83
CA LEU A 177 -15.40 4.20 1.09
C LEU A 177 -15.35 5.26 2.21
N ASN A 178 -14.27 5.32 2.99
CA ASN A 178 -14.13 6.30 4.07
C ASN A 178 -13.65 7.68 3.58
N ASP A 179 -13.13 7.76 2.35
CA ASP A 179 -12.53 8.96 1.77
C ASP A 179 -13.29 9.42 0.52
N GLU A 180 -14.62 9.28 0.56
CA GLU A 180 -15.49 9.67 -0.55
C GLU A 180 -16.01 11.11 -0.43
N SER A 181 -16.45 11.64 -1.57
CA SER A 181 -17.26 12.86 -1.60
C SER A 181 -18.51 12.69 -0.74
N GLN A 182 -18.86 13.74 0.01
CA GLN A 182 -20.12 13.81 0.75
C GLN A 182 -21.34 13.98 -0.17
N ASP A 183 -21.11 14.28 -1.46
CA ASP A 183 -22.14 14.27 -2.50
C ASP A 183 -22.29 12.84 -3.08
N PRO A 184 -23.42 12.15 -2.86
CA PRO A 184 -23.65 10.80 -3.34
C PRO A 184 -23.62 10.66 -4.87
N LEU A 185 -23.96 11.73 -5.60
CA LEU A 185 -23.91 11.70 -7.07
C LEU A 185 -22.46 11.58 -7.54
N ILE A 186 -21.56 12.35 -6.93
CA ILE A 186 -20.13 12.36 -7.27
C ILE A 186 -19.48 11.03 -6.89
N SER A 187 -19.71 10.52 -5.68
CA SER A 187 -19.09 9.28 -5.22
C SER A 187 -19.56 8.07 -6.05
N GLN A 188 -20.87 7.95 -6.31
CA GLN A 188 -21.43 6.85 -7.12
C GLN A 188 -20.97 6.90 -8.57
N ASP A 189 -20.94 8.09 -9.19
CA ASP A 189 -20.48 8.22 -10.58
C ASP A 189 -18.98 7.90 -10.69
N THR A 190 -18.16 8.36 -9.74
CA THR A 190 -16.73 8.03 -9.67
C THR A 190 -16.49 6.53 -9.61
N ALA A 191 -17.16 5.83 -8.69
CA ALA A 191 -17.05 4.38 -8.58
C ALA A 191 -17.49 3.67 -9.88
N LYS A 192 -18.62 4.08 -10.46
CA LYS A 192 -19.14 3.53 -11.72
C LYS A 192 -18.18 3.73 -12.88
N TYR A 193 -17.61 4.93 -13.01
CA TYR A 193 -16.65 5.25 -14.05
C TYR A 193 -15.40 4.37 -13.93
N LEU A 194 -14.80 4.29 -12.73
CA LEU A 194 -13.60 3.50 -12.49
C LEU A 194 -13.82 2.00 -12.68
N LYS A 195 -14.96 1.45 -12.23
CA LYS A 195 -15.36 0.04 -12.51
C LYS A 195 -15.40 -0.24 -14.01
N ASN A 196 -16.01 0.67 -14.79
CA ASN A 196 -16.11 0.54 -16.24
C ASN A 196 -14.75 0.69 -16.95
N TYR A 197 -13.85 1.50 -16.42
CA TYR A 197 -12.49 1.63 -16.95
C TYR A 197 -11.68 0.36 -16.66
N LEU A 198 -11.72 -0.16 -15.42
CA LEU A 198 -11.02 -1.38 -15.03
C LEU A 198 -11.42 -2.57 -15.90
N SER A 199 -12.72 -2.78 -16.14
CA SER A 199 -13.19 -3.92 -16.93
C SER A 199 -12.66 -3.92 -18.37
N LYS A 200 -12.36 -2.76 -18.93
CA LYS A 200 -11.80 -2.60 -20.29
C LYS A 200 -10.29 -2.67 -20.32
N SER A 201 -9.62 -1.99 -19.38
CA SER A 201 -8.17 -1.78 -19.41
C SER A 201 -7.38 -2.80 -18.58
N PHE A 202 -8.00 -3.35 -17.53
CA PHE A 202 -7.41 -4.29 -16.57
C PHE A 202 -8.40 -5.40 -16.21
N PRO A 203 -8.84 -6.24 -17.17
CA PRO A 203 -9.94 -7.20 -16.97
C PRO A 203 -9.64 -8.30 -15.93
N LYS A 204 -8.38 -8.46 -15.54
CA LYS A 204 -7.95 -9.41 -14.48
C LYS A 204 -7.86 -8.77 -13.10
N ALA A 205 -7.86 -7.45 -13.01
CA ALA A 205 -7.77 -6.75 -11.74
C ALA A 205 -9.09 -6.84 -10.99
N GLN A 206 -9.01 -7.12 -9.69
CA GLN A 206 -10.17 -7.18 -8.81
C GLN A 206 -10.61 -5.77 -8.42
N TRP A 207 -11.91 -5.61 -8.20
CA TRP A 207 -12.46 -4.46 -7.49
C TRP A 207 -12.74 -4.87 -6.05
N ILE A 208 -12.08 -4.22 -5.09
CA ILE A 208 -12.27 -4.50 -3.67
C ILE A 208 -12.76 -3.24 -2.98
N GLU A 209 -13.94 -3.30 -2.37
CA GLU A 209 -14.47 -2.19 -1.57
C GLU A 209 -13.89 -2.28 -0.16
N ILE A 210 -13.25 -1.21 0.29
CA ILE A 210 -12.76 -1.09 1.67
C ILE A 210 -13.85 -0.33 2.44
N PRO A 211 -14.59 -1.01 3.34
CA PRO A 211 -15.74 -0.42 4.01
C PRO A 211 -15.30 0.59 5.06
N VAL A 212 -16.26 1.38 5.54
CA VAL A 212 -16.08 2.19 6.76
C VAL A 212 -16.14 1.26 7.98
N LEU A 213 -15.06 1.21 8.76
CA LEU A 213 -14.93 0.39 9.96
C LEU A 213 -15.45 1.23 11.13
N PRO A 214 -16.53 0.79 11.79
CA PRO A 214 -16.98 1.47 12.99
C PRO A 214 -15.90 1.33 14.09
N ASN A 215 -15.55 2.46 14.71
CA ASN A 215 -14.67 2.55 15.88
C ASN A 215 -13.16 2.34 15.64
N ILE A 216 -12.68 2.51 14.40
CA ILE A 216 -11.24 2.51 14.10
C ILE A 216 -10.74 3.89 13.75
#